data_AF-A0A0G0D9S8-F1
#
_entry.id   AF-A0A0G0D9S8-F1
#
_cell.length_a   1.000
_cell.length_b   1.000
_cell.length_c   1.000
_cell.angle_alpha   90.00
_cell.angle_beta   90.00
_cell.angle_gamma   90.00
#
_symmetry.space_group_name_H-M   'P 1'
#
loop_
_entity.id
_entity.type
_entity.pdbx_description
1 polymer ?
#
loop_
_entity_poly.entity_id
_entity_poly.type
_entity_poly.pdbx_seq_one_letter_code
_entity_poly.pdbx_strand_id
1 'polypeptide(L)'
;MTTLFFGGFLKSDLNHPKGVQSLNNDRVVFSKGHASPLIYSLYHAAGAISYPELMQLRKINSDLEGHPTFRFKYADVATGSLGQGLSAGVGMALGIKLKIKNEKLKID
;
A
#
# COMPACT_ATOMS: atom_id res chain seq x y z
N MET A 1 11.33 -7.53 0.95
CA MET A 1 10.23 -6.73 1.51
C MET A 1 10.58 -6.16 2.87
N THR A 2 11.17 -6.92 3.80
CA THR A 2 11.65 -6.41 5.10
C THR A 2 12.56 -5.20 4.97
N THR A 3 13.59 -5.27 4.12
CA THR A 3 14.49 -4.12 3.87
C THR A 3 13.75 -2.90 3.33
N LEU A 4 12.78 -3.08 2.43
CA LEU A 4 11.98 -1.96 1.90
C LEU A 4 11.20 -1.26 3.03
N PHE A 5 10.48 -2.04 3.85
CA PHE A 5 9.60 -1.52 4.91
C PHE A 5 10.35 -0.99 6.14
N PHE A 6 11.45 -1.64 6.52
CA PHE A 6 12.13 -1.40 7.81
C PHE A 6 13.60 -0.97 7.66
N GLY A 7 14.12 -0.88 6.44
CA GLY A 7 15.50 -0.44 6.17
C GLY A 7 15.63 1.07 5.90
N GLY A 8 14.58 1.86 6.13
CA GLY A 8 14.59 3.32 5.91
C GLY A 8 14.36 3.76 4.46
N PHE A 9 13.96 2.86 3.56
CA PHE A 9 13.69 3.18 2.16
C PHE A 9 12.25 3.62 1.89
N LEU A 10 11.27 3.01 2.57
CA LEU A 10 9.87 3.36 2.46
C LEU A 10 9.53 4.50 3.43
N LYS A 11 9.21 5.69 2.89
CA LYS A 11 8.72 6.84 3.67
C LYS A 11 7.20 6.91 3.56
N SER A 12 6.50 6.52 4.62
CA SER A 12 5.02 6.53 4.62
C SER A 12 4.48 6.74 6.02
N ASP A 13 3.56 7.70 6.17
CA ASP A 13 2.80 7.88 7.40
C ASP A 13 1.60 6.92 7.44
N LEU A 14 1.68 5.92 8.32
CA LEU A 14 0.65 4.89 8.49
C LEU A 14 -0.61 5.39 9.23
N ASN A 15 -0.55 6.54 9.90
CA ASN A 15 -1.71 7.18 10.53
C ASN A 15 -2.56 7.93 9.48
N HIS A 16 -1.91 8.40 8.41
CA HIS A 16 -2.55 9.12 7.32
C HIS A 16 -2.33 8.40 5.96
N PRO A 17 -2.89 7.20 5.76
CA PRO A 17 -2.66 6.42 4.54
C PRO A 17 -3.39 6.98 3.30
N LYS A 18 -4.43 7.79 3.49
CA LYS A 18 -5.29 8.34 2.42
C LYS A 18 -5.50 9.85 2.59
N GLY A 19 -5.97 10.50 1.51
CA GLY A 19 -6.30 11.92 1.50
C GLY A 19 -5.09 12.83 1.24
N VAL A 20 -5.26 14.14 1.49
CA VAL A 20 -4.25 15.17 1.20
C VAL A 20 -2.95 14.94 1.98
N GLN A 21 -3.05 14.44 3.20
CA GLN A 21 -1.91 14.18 4.07
C GLN A 21 -1.03 13.03 3.56
N SER A 22 -1.57 12.12 2.75
CA SER A 22 -0.81 11.00 2.18
C SER A 22 -0.11 11.33 0.87
N LEU A 23 -0.18 12.57 0.37
CA LEU A 23 0.41 12.95 -0.91
C LEU A 23 1.93 12.75 -0.97
N ASN A 24 2.61 12.86 0.18
CA ASN A 24 4.06 12.65 0.29
C ASN A 24 4.43 11.22 0.69
N ASN A 25 3.45 10.33 0.91
CA ASN A 25 3.74 8.93 1.20
C ASN A 25 4.22 8.22 -0.06
N ASP A 26 5.30 7.47 0.08
CA ASP A 26 5.69 6.45 -0.89
C ASP A 26 4.56 5.42 -1.04
N ARG A 27 4.33 4.99 -2.28
CA ARG A 27 3.27 4.05 -2.65
C ARG A 27 3.85 2.66 -2.89
N VAL A 28 3.22 1.64 -2.34
CA VAL A 28 3.63 0.23 -2.53
C VAL A 28 2.51 -0.53 -3.22
N VAL A 29 2.71 -0.90 -4.48
CA VAL A 29 1.77 -1.74 -5.22
C VAL A 29 2.23 -3.20 -5.18
N PHE A 30 1.48 -4.05 -4.49
CA PHE A 30 1.81 -5.47 -4.34
C PHE A 30 1.27 -6.31 -5.51
N SER A 31 1.91 -6.17 -6.69
CA SER A 31 1.42 -6.74 -7.96
C SER A 31 1.16 -8.26 -7.93
N LYS A 32 1.92 -9.02 -7.13
CA LYS A 32 1.67 -10.45 -6.84
C LYS A 32 0.64 -10.64 -5.72
N GLY A 33 -0.59 -10.14 -5.93
CA GLY A 33 -1.63 -10.02 -4.90
C GLY A 33 -1.95 -11.31 -4.13
N HIS A 34 -1.74 -12.49 -4.72
CA HIS A 34 -1.98 -13.78 -4.04
C HIS A 34 -1.11 -13.98 -2.79
N ALA A 35 0.03 -13.31 -2.69
CA ALA A 35 0.88 -13.30 -1.50
C ALA A 35 0.40 -12.25 -0.46
N SER A 36 -0.90 -11.97 -0.41
CA SER A 36 -1.53 -11.03 0.54
C SER A 36 -1.18 -11.27 2.02
N PRO A 37 -0.99 -12.51 2.52
CA PRO A 37 -0.61 -12.71 3.92
C PRO A 37 0.74 -12.06 4.26
N LEU A 38 1.67 -11.99 3.30
CA LEU A 38 2.96 -11.33 3.48
C LEU A 38 2.79 -9.83 3.71
N ILE A 39 2.00 -9.15 2.87
CA ILE A 39 1.83 -7.70 3.02
C ILE A 39 1.07 -7.36 4.30
N TYR A 40 0.03 -8.11 4.67
CA TYR A 40 -0.66 -7.89 5.94
C TYR A 40 0.26 -8.13 7.15
N SER A 41 1.12 -9.16 7.10
CA SER A 41 2.10 -9.40 8.15
C SER A 41 3.13 -8.27 8.29
N LEU A 42 3.53 -7.63 7.19
CA LEU A 42 4.41 -6.46 7.22
C LEU A 42 3.73 -5.26 7.88
N TYR A 43 2.47 -5.00 7.57
CA TYR A 43 1.70 -3.93 8.21
C TYR A 43 1.36 -4.24 9.68
N HIS A 44 1.19 -5.51 10.05
CA HIS A 44 1.14 -5.91 11.46
C HIS A 44 2.46 -5.61 12.18
N ALA A 45 3.60 -6.02 11.59
CA ALA A 45 4.92 -5.74 12.16
C ALA A 45 5.23 -4.23 12.24
N ALA A 46 4.66 -3.42 11.36
CA ALA A 46 4.74 -1.96 11.40
C ALA A 46 3.78 -1.30 12.41
N GLY A 47 3.01 -2.10 13.18
CA GLY A 47 2.07 -1.60 14.19
C GLY A 47 0.72 -1.11 13.65
N ALA A 48 0.46 -1.28 12.35
CA ALA A 48 -0.74 -0.78 11.68
C ALA A 48 -1.93 -1.74 11.69
N ILE A 49 -1.70 -3.02 12.00
CA ILE A 49 -2.71 -4.07 12.11
C ILE A 49 -2.48 -4.79 13.44
N SER A 50 -3.54 -5.03 14.21
CA SER A 50 -3.46 -5.82 15.44
C SER A 50 -3.39 -7.33 15.12
N TYR A 51 -2.84 -8.12 16.05
CA TYR A 51 -2.82 -9.58 15.88
C TYR A 51 -4.24 -10.19 15.72
N PRO A 52 -5.26 -9.78 16.50
CA PRO A 52 -6.63 -10.26 16.30
C PRO A 52 -7.20 -9.97 14.90
N GLU A 53 -6.92 -8.79 14.33
CA GLU A 53 -7.30 -8.43 12.96
C GLU A 53 -6.59 -9.30 11.93
N LEU A 54 -5.29 -9.54 12.09
CA LEU A 54 -4.50 -10.41 11.19
C LEU A 54 -5.09 -11.83 11.12
N MET A 55 -5.58 -12.34 12.25
CA MET A 55 -6.27 -13.63 12.34
C MET A 55 -7.69 -13.65 11.73
N GLN A 56 -8.16 -12.53 11.17
CA GLN A 56 -9.39 -12.46 10.37
C GLN A 56 -9.13 -12.60 8.86
N LEU A 57 -7.90 -12.92 8.43
CA LEU A 57 -7.59 -13.16 7.02
C LEU A 57 -8.64 -14.08 6.34
N ARG A 58 -9.18 -13.63 5.21
CA ARG A 58 -10.15 -14.33 4.34
C ARG A 58 -11.50 -14.66 4.99
N LYS A 59 -11.80 -14.16 6.19
CA LYS A 59 -13.14 -14.32 6.78
C LYS A 59 -14.12 -13.32 6.18
N ILE A 60 -15.40 -13.69 6.19
CA ILE A 60 -16.48 -12.80 5.78
C ILE A 60 -16.43 -11.51 6.62
N ASN A 61 -16.66 -10.37 5.96
CA ASN A 61 -16.58 -9.03 6.54
C ASN A 61 -15.19 -8.58 7.03
N SER A 62 -14.14 -9.39 6.89
CA SER A 62 -12.76 -8.94 7.12
C SER A 62 -12.32 -7.96 6.03
N ASP A 63 -11.54 -6.96 6.39
CA ASP A 63 -10.84 -6.09 5.44
C ASP A 63 -9.56 -6.75 4.89
N LEU A 64 -9.11 -7.85 5.51
CA LEU A 64 -7.95 -8.63 5.07
C LEU A 64 -8.40 -9.76 4.15
N GLU A 65 -8.65 -9.42 2.90
CA GLU A 65 -9.12 -10.34 1.87
C GLU A 65 -8.00 -11.24 1.32
N GLY A 66 -8.36 -12.29 0.57
CA GLY A 66 -7.40 -13.21 -0.03
C GLY A 66 -6.43 -12.56 -1.03
N HIS A 67 -6.76 -11.36 -1.48
CA HIS A 67 -6.01 -10.47 -2.35
C HIS A 67 -6.16 -9.03 -1.79
N PRO A 68 -5.17 -8.13 -1.91
CA PRO A 68 -5.35 -6.75 -1.47
C PRO A 68 -6.47 -6.07 -2.25
N THR A 69 -7.40 -5.44 -1.55
CA THR A 69 -8.51 -4.64 -2.11
C THR A 69 -8.55 -3.26 -1.47
N PHE A 70 -9.42 -2.37 -1.94
CA PHE A 70 -9.58 -1.02 -1.38
C PHE A 70 -10.07 -0.98 0.07
N ARG A 71 -10.63 -2.09 0.58
CA ARG A 71 -11.02 -2.24 1.99
C ARG A 71 -9.81 -2.27 2.90
N PHE A 72 -8.70 -2.85 2.44
CA PHE A 72 -7.42 -2.69 3.11
C PHE A 72 -6.92 -1.26 2.92
N LYS A 73 -7.02 -0.43 3.97
CA LYS A 73 -6.77 1.03 3.89
C LYS A 73 -5.38 1.44 3.39
N TYR A 74 -4.41 0.53 3.40
CA TYR A 74 -3.04 0.76 2.91
C TYR A 74 -2.81 0.29 1.46
N ALA A 75 -3.81 -0.31 0.80
CA ALA A 75 -3.75 -0.64 -0.62
C ALA A 75 -4.28 0.52 -1.47
N ASP A 76 -3.44 1.00 -2.39
CA ASP A 76 -3.84 1.98 -3.40
C ASP A 76 -4.55 1.36 -4.60
N VAL A 77 -4.30 0.08 -4.88
CA VAL A 77 -4.86 -0.68 -6.01
C VAL A 77 -5.27 -2.06 -5.56
N ALA A 78 -6.43 -2.52 -6.02
CA ALA A 78 -6.77 -3.94 -5.91
C ALA A 78 -5.84 -4.77 -6.81
N THR A 79 -5.21 -5.81 -6.26
CA THR A 79 -4.25 -6.66 -7.00
C THR A 79 -4.58 -8.13 -6.82
N GLY A 80 -4.34 -8.94 -7.86
CA GLY A 80 -4.63 -10.39 -7.81
C GLY A 80 -4.58 -11.01 -9.20
N SER A 81 -5.16 -10.31 -10.17
CA SER A 81 -4.86 -10.55 -11.59
C SER A 81 -3.43 -10.10 -11.89
N LEU A 82 -2.57 -11.05 -12.26
CA LEU A 82 -1.15 -10.80 -12.47
C LEU A 82 -0.91 -9.80 -13.60
N GLY A 83 0.12 -8.97 -13.45
CA GLY A 83 0.49 -7.93 -14.43
C GLY A 83 -0.22 -6.58 -14.24
N GLN A 84 -1.41 -6.56 -13.64
CA GLN A 84 -2.18 -5.31 -13.48
C GLN A 84 -1.55 -4.34 -12.47
N GLY A 85 -0.94 -4.84 -11.40
CA GLY A 85 -0.34 -3.99 -10.37
C GLY A 85 0.85 -3.17 -10.88
N LEU A 86 1.67 -3.73 -11.78
CA LEU A 86 2.80 -2.99 -12.35
C LEU A 86 2.29 -1.86 -13.27
N SER A 87 1.30 -2.16 -14.11
CA SER A 87 0.66 -1.15 -14.97
C SER A 87 0.10 0.03 -14.15
N ALA A 88 -0.63 -0.26 -13.08
CA ALA A 88 -1.16 0.76 -12.18
C ALA A 88 -0.04 1.55 -11.48
N GLY A 89 1.02 0.88 -11.01
CA GLY A 89 2.18 1.53 -10.39
C GLY A 89 2.91 2.49 -11.33
N VAL A 90 3.04 2.14 -12.62
CA VAL A 90 3.60 3.05 -13.64
C VAL A 90 2.73 4.30 -13.80
N GLY A 91 1.41 4.13 -13.85
CA GLY A 91 0.46 5.25 -13.91
C GLY A 91 0.57 6.18 -12.69
N MET A 92 0.71 5.62 -11.49
CA MET A 92 0.93 6.38 -10.26
C MET A 92 2.22 7.20 -10.31
N ALA A 93 3.34 6.57 -10.69
CA ALA A 93 4.63 7.25 -10.79
C ALA A 93 4.60 8.38 -11.84
N LEU A 94 3.94 8.15 -12.98
CA LEU A 94 3.78 9.18 -14.02
C LEU A 94 2.92 10.35 -13.51
N GLY A 95 1.81 10.07 -12.84
CA GLY A 95 0.94 11.09 -12.27
C GLY A 95 1.67 11.97 -11.25
N ILE A 96 2.42 11.34 -10.33
CA ILE A 96 3.26 12.04 -9.36
C ILE A 96 4.31 12.91 -10.06
N LYS A 97 5.02 12.36 -11.05
CA LYS A 97 6.04 13.11 -11.82
C LYS A 97 5.46 14.34 -12.51
N LEU A 98 4.29 14.22 -13.14
CA LEU A 98 3.63 15.34 -13.80
C LEU A 98 3.17 16.40 -12.79
N LYS A 99 2.66 15.98 -11.63
CA LYS A 99 2.21 16.88 -10.58
C LYS A 99 3.36 17.66 -9.95
N ILE A 100 4.50 17.01 -9.68
CA ILE A 100 5.73 17.68 -9.24
C ILE A 100 6.17 18.74 -10.26
N LYS A 101 6.16 18.40 -11.55
CA LYS A 101 6.58 19.30 -12.63
C LYS A 101 5.67 20.51 -12.78
N ASN A 102 4.35 20.32 -12.67
CA ASN A 102 3.36 21.34 -13.02
C ASN A 102 2.93 22.20 -11.83
N GLU A 103 2.87 21.65 -10.62
CA GLU A 103 2.23 22.32 -9.46
C GLU A 103 3.22 22.73 -8.37
N LYS A 104 4.54 22.54 -8.56
CA LYS A 104 5.56 22.71 -7.50
C LYS A 104 5.13 22.05 -6.18
N LEU A 105 4.60 20.82 -6.24
CA LEU A 105 4.41 20.03 -5.04
C LEU A 105 5.73 20.01 -4.26
N LYS A 106 5.71 20.58 -3.06
CA LYS A 106 6.83 20.49 -2.12
C LYS A 106 6.80 19.09 -1.53
N ILE A 107 7.67 18.23 -2.05
CA ILE A 107 8.06 17.00 -1.39
C ILE A 107 9.15 17.43 -0.42
N ASP A 108 8.80 17.48 0.86
CA ASP A 108 9.73 17.80 1.94
C ASP A 108 10.71 16.63 2.19
#